data_AF-A0A7R7W6V9-F1
#
_entry.id   AF-A0A7R7W6V9-F1
#
_cell.length_a   1.000
_cell.length_b   1.000
_cell.length_c   1.000
_cell.angle_alpha   90.00
_cell.angle_beta   90.00
_cell.angle_gamma   90.00
#
_symmetry.space_group_name_H-M   'P 1'
#
loop_
_entity.id
_entity.type
_entity.pdbx_description
1 polymer ?
#
loop_
_entity_poly.entity_id
_entity_poly.type
_entity_poly.pdbx_seq_one_letter_code
_entity_poly.pdbx_strand_id
1 'polypeptide(L)'
;MYRVEWKPDVNLLGPQTGLFAAQPLQLSQSESEMIKLTEYACFLAMSEVLHAVDSGVSVHSQSLKHLQKYLAWMRHQTGLIRASIEWKDWVSTQPAGSGFQEQLWQRVSSFGPEGRPIVKLCRQLLPIITGDVDALQILFADETLADYYRQENPPPEVVKGVQQYVDCMAHANPNMRVLEIGAGTGGMTQYILDIIGGHNGSAAERFAQYVFTDISPAFFKDAREKFGRGERIMMKTLVIEKIPVDQGFEKEAFNLVIASNVSSHSA
;
A
#
# COMPACT_ATOMS: atom_id res chain seq x y z
N MET A 1 7.05 -5.34 -43.56
CA MET A 1 5.77 -6.04 -43.32
C MET A 1 5.14 -5.39 -42.09
N TYR A 2 4.00 -4.72 -42.23
CA TYR A 2 3.33 -4.10 -41.09
C TYR A 2 2.47 -5.15 -40.38
N ARG A 3 2.58 -5.26 -39.06
CA ARG A 3 1.76 -6.15 -38.22
C ARG A 3 0.61 -5.31 -37.65
N VAL A 4 -0.62 -5.69 -37.97
CA VAL A 4 -1.81 -5.08 -37.38
C VAL A 4 -2.10 -5.81 -36.07
N GLU A 5 -2.26 -5.05 -34.99
CA GLU A 5 -2.63 -5.54 -33.67
C GLU A 5 -3.91 -4.81 -33.25
N TRP A 6 -4.87 -5.55 -32.69
CA TRP A 6 -6.15 -5.01 -32.22
C TRP A 6 -6.22 -5.12 -30.70
N LYS A 7 -6.65 -4.06 -30.02
CA LYS A 7 -6.95 -4.06 -28.58
C LYS A 7 -8.30 -3.39 -28.29
N PRO A 8 -8.91 -3.69 -27.13
CA PRO A 8 -10.11 -2.99 -26.68
C PRO A 8 -9.87 -1.48 -26.55
N ASP A 9 -10.84 -0.67 -26.97
CA ASP A 9 -10.86 0.77 -26.68
C ASP A 9 -11.39 0.97 -25.26
N VAL A 10 -10.59 1.64 -24.43
CA VAL A 10 -10.92 1.93 -23.04
C VAL A 10 -12.21 2.75 -22.87
N ASN A 11 -12.56 3.58 -23.86
CA ASN A 11 -13.76 4.42 -23.84
C ASN A 11 -15.04 3.62 -24.13
N LEU A 12 -14.89 2.40 -24.64
CA LEU A 12 -15.99 1.49 -24.96
C LEU A 12 -16.09 0.32 -23.96
N LEU A 13 -15.30 0.35 -22.87
CA LEU A 13 -15.37 -0.67 -21.84
C LEU A 13 -16.68 -0.55 -21.05
N GLY A 14 -17.42 -1.65 -21.01
CA GLY A 14 -18.59 -1.84 -20.15
C GLY A 14 -18.49 -3.13 -19.35
N PRO A 15 -19.43 -3.40 -18.42
CA PRO A 15 -19.41 -4.60 -17.58
C PRO A 15 -19.30 -5.92 -18.36
N GLN A 16 -19.80 -5.93 -19.60
CA GLN A 16 -19.80 -7.07 -20.52
C GLN A 16 -18.42 -7.37 -21.13
N THR A 17 -17.47 -6.42 -21.09
CA THR A 17 -16.19 -6.53 -21.80
C THR A 17 -15.19 -7.45 -21.12
N GLY A 18 -15.41 -7.80 -19.84
CA GLY A 18 -14.61 -8.76 -19.10
C GLY A 18 -13.16 -8.33 -18.80
N LEU A 19 -12.69 -7.20 -19.34
CA LEU A 19 -11.32 -6.71 -19.15
C LEU A 19 -10.99 -6.46 -17.67
N PHE A 20 -12.00 -6.08 -16.90
CA PHE A 20 -11.95 -5.89 -15.45
C PHE A 20 -12.81 -6.89 -14.68
N ALA A 21 -13.11 -8.05 -15.26
CA ALA A 21 -13.84 -9.07 -14.54
C ALA A 21 -13.02 -9.47 -13.31
N ALA A 22 -13.44 -9.00 -12.14
CA ALA A 22 -12.84 -9.38 -10.89
C ALA A 22 -13.02 -10.89 -10.73
N GLN A 23 -11.91 -11.63 -10.79
CA GLN A 23 -11.95 -12.98 -10.27
C GLN A 23 -12.07 -12.87 -8.75
N PRO A 24 -12.92 -13.69 -8.11
CA PRO A 24 -12.94 -13.78 -6.66
C PRO A 24 -11.51 -14.00 -6.16
N LEU A 25 -11.11 -13.27 -5.13
CA LEU A 25 -9.80 -13.47 -4.52
C LEU A 25 -9.70 -14.93 -4.04
N GLN A 26 -8.85 -15.72 -4.69
CA GLN A 26 -8.59 -17.11 -4.31
C GLN A 26 -7.30 -17.16 -3.50
N LEU A 27 -7.44 -17.00 -2.20
CA LEU A 27 -6.32 -17.19 -1.28
C LEU A 27 -6.02 -18.69 -1.16
N SER A 28 -4.75 -19.05 -1.27
CA SER A 28 -4.28 -20.36 -0.84
C SER A 28 -4.55 -20.55 0.65
N GLN A 29 -4.54 -21.81 1.09
CA GLN A 29 -4.65 -22.13 2.52
C GLN A 29 -3.55 -21.45 3.34
N SER A 30 -2.34 -21.38 2.78
CA SER A 30 -1.19 -20.71 3.41
C SER A 30 -1.43 -19.22 3.56
N GLU A 31 -1.89 -18.52 2.52
CA GLU A 31 -2.19 -17.08 2.59
C GLU A 31 -3.31 -16.78 3.57
N SER A 32 -4.36 -17.60 3.57
CA SER A 32 -5.46 -17.48 4.52
C SER A 32 -5.00 -17.68 5.97
N GLU A 33 -4.08 -18.62 6.21
CA GLU A 33 -3.48 -18.84 7.53
C GLU A 33 -2.58 -17.67 7.95
N MET A 34 -1.75 -17.15 7.05
CA MET A 34 -0.88 -15.99 7.30
C MET A 34 -1.70 -14.76 7.70
N ILE A 35 -2.80 -14.47 6.98
CA ILE A 35 -3.71 -13.37 7.28
C ILE A 35 -4.32 -13.56 8.68
N LYS A 36 -4.91 -14.73 8.96
CA LYS A 36 -5.53 -15.00 10.27
C LYS A 36 -4.55 -14.91 11.44
N LEU A 37 -3.32 -15.42 11.29
CA LEU A 37 -2.29 -15.32 12.33
C LEU A 37 -1.84 -13.87 12.54
N THR A 38 -1.75 -13.08 11.47
CA THR A 38 -1.42 -11.66 11.55
C THR A 38 -2.54 -10.87 12.25
N GLU A 39 -3.80 -11.09 11.87
CA GLU A 39 -4.97 -10.52 12.55
C GLU A 39 -5.01 -10.91 14.02
N TYR A 40 -4.65 -12.16 14.36
CA TYR A 40 -4.62 -12.62 15.73
C TYR A 40 -3.54 -11.93 16.56
N ALA A 41 -2.34 -11.72 15.99
CA ALA A 41 -1.28 -10.96 16.64
C ALA A 41 -1.72 -9.52 16.94
N CYS A 42 -2.38 -8.86 15.99
CA CYS A 42 -2.96 -7.52 16.19
C CYS A 42 -4.06 -7.54 17.26
N PHE A 43 -4.95 -8.54 17.25
CA PHE A 43 -6.01 -8.67 18.23
C PHE A 43 -5.48 -8.83 19.66
N LEU A 44 -4.42 -9.62 19.87
CA LEU A 44 -3.78 -9.77 21.17
C LEU A 44 -3.19 -8.45 21.65
N ALA A 45 -2.40 -7.77 20.79
CA ALA A 45 -1.81 -6.48 21.14
C ALA A 45 -2.87 -5.42 21.48
N MET A 46 -3.94 -5.31 20.67
CA MET A 46 -5.07 -4.42 20.98
C MET A 46 -5.75 -4.80 22.29
N SER A 47 -5.95 -6.10 22.56
CA SER A 47 -6.60 -6.55 23.79
C SER A 47 -5.77 -6.24 25.03
N GLU A 48 -4.44 -6.37 24.96
CA GLU A 48 -3.52 -5.98 26.04
C GLU A 48 -3.58 -4.49 26.32
N VAL A 49 -3.56 -3.65 25.29
CA VAL A 49 -3.68 -2.20 25.42
C VAL A 49 -5.01 -1.82 26.08
N LEU A 50 -6.12 -2.38 25.59
CA LEU A 50 -7.43 -2.10 26.15
C LEU A 50 -7.54 -2.55 27.61
N HIS A 51 -7.02 -3.73 27.95
CA HIS A 51 -6.98 -4.20 29.33
C HIS A 51 -6.15 -3.27 30.22
N ALA A 52 -4.98 -2.81 29.77
CA ALA A 52 -4.13 -1.88 30.51
C ALA A 52 -4.83 -0.53 30.75
N VAL A 53 -5.45 0.03 29.71
CA VAL A 53 -6.21 1.30 29.80
C VAL A 53 -7.42 1.15 30.73
N ASP A 54 -8.19 0.08 30.60
CA ASP A 54 -9.36 -0.17 31.46
C ASP A 54 -8.96 -0.48 32.92
N SER A 55 -7.73 -0.96 33.14
CA SER A 55 -7.13 -1.15 34.47
C SER A 55 -6.54 0.12 35.08
N GLY A 56 -6.66 1.28 34.41
CA GLY A 56 -6.28 2.58 34.95
C GLY A 56 -4.96 3.16 34.43
N VAL A 57 -4.34 2.56 33.41
CA VAL A 57 -3.21 3.22 32.72
C VAL A 57 -3.71 4.52 32.08
N SER A 58 -3.12 5.64 32.50
CA SER A 58 -3.49 6.95 31.99
C SER A 58 -2.96 7.12 30.58
N VAL A 59 -3.89 7.18 29.62
CA VAL A 59 -3.59 7.74 28.31
C VAL A 59 -3.48 9.24 28.52
N HIS A 60 -2.27 9.81 28.35
CA HIS A 60 -2.04 11.22 28.63
C HIS A 60 -3.11 12.09 27.98
N SER A 61 -3.64 13.10 28.68
CA SER A 61 -4.67 14.01 28.15
C SER A 61 -4.18 14.82 26.94
N GLN A 62 -2.85 14.88 26.74
CA GLN A 62 -2.17 15.43 25.57
C GLN A 62 -1.97 14.41 24.43
N SER A 63 -2.39 13.15 24.60
CA SER A 63 -2.43 12.16 23.53
C SER A 63 -3.11 12.79 22.32
N LEU A 64 -2.41 12.75 21.19
CA LEU A 64 -2.84 13.41 19.97
C LEU A 64 -4.25 12.93 19.62
N LYS A 65 -5.14 13.82 19.19
CA LYS A 65 -6.57 13.50 18.92
C LYS A 65 -6.76 12.24 18.05
N HIS A 66 -5.81 11.94 17.17
CA HIS A 66 -5.84 10.73 16.35
C HIS A 66 -5.63 9.44 17.16
N LEU A 67 -4.82 9.44 18.23
CA LEU A 67 -4.63 8.27 19.10
C LEU A 67 -5.89 7.96 19.90
N GLN A 68 -6.65 8.97 20.32
CA GLN A 68 -7.95 8.77 20.96
C GLN A 68 -8.96 8.13 20.00
N LYS A 69 -8.99 8.60 18.73
CA LYS A 69 -9.79 7.95 17.67
C LYS A 69 -9.34 6.51 17.44
N TYR A 70 -8.04 6.26 17.43
CA TYR A 70 -7.49 4.91 17.26
C TYR A 70 -7.84 3.99 18.43
N LEU A 71 -7.82 4.48 19.68
CA LEU A 71 -8.29 3.74 20.86
C LEU A 71 -9.78 3.39 20.77
N ALA A 72 -10.62 4.34 20.34
CA ALA A 72 -12.04 4.07 20.09
C ALA A 72 -12.24 3.02 18.99
N TRP A 73 -11.44 3.09 17.91
CA TRP A 73 -11.43 2.09 16.85
C TRP A 73 -10.99 0.71 17.35
N MET A 74 -9.95 0.60 18.18
CA MET A 74 -9.52 -0.66 18.79
C MET A 74 -10.63 -1.29 19.63
N ARG A 75 -11.36 -0.49 20.44
CA ARG A 75 -12.53 -0.98 21.19
C ARG A 75 -13.61 -1.52 20.26
N HIS A 76 -13.90 -0.81 19.18
CA HIS A 76 -14.89 -1.25 18.19
C HIS A 76 -14.48 -2.57 17.51
N GLN A 77 -13.25 -2.65 16.98
CA GLN A 77 -12.75 -3.84 16.27
C GLN A 77 -12.67 -5.06 17.20
N THR A 78 -12.10 -4.92 18.38
CA THR A 78 -12.04 -6.02 19.35
C THR A 78 -13.43 -6.47 19.80
N GLY A 79 -14.40 -5.56 19.87
CA GLY A 79 -15.81 -5.88 20.11
C GLY A 79 -16.42 -6.74 19.01
N LEU A 80 -16.22 -6.37 17.73
CA LEU A 80 -16.67 -7.16 16.58
C LEU A 80 -16.05 -8.56 16.56
N ILE A 81 -14.73 -8.63 16.77
CA ILE A 81 -13.97 -9.89 16.80
C ILE A 81 -14.48 -10.79 17.94
N ARG A 82 -14.69 -10.25 19.14
CA ARG A 82 -15.24 -10.99 20.29
C ARG A 82 -16.71 -11.37 20.11
N ALA A 83 -17.44 -10.80 19.17
CA ALA A 83 -18.80 -11.22 18.83
C ALA A 83 -18.82 -12.39 17.83
N SER A 84 -17.76 -12.58 17.04
CA SER A 84 -17.67 -13.64 16.03
C SER A 84 -17.52 -15.04 16.66
N ILE A 85 -18.45 -15.94 16.34
CA ILE A 85 -18.39 -17.35 16.75
C ILE A 85 -17.24 -18.06 16.02
N GLU A 86 -17.13 -17.86 14.71
CA GLU A 86 -16.07 -18.44 13.88
C GLU A 86 -14.67 -18.07 14.39
N TRP A 87 -14.50 -16.82 14.81
CA TRP A 87 -13.24 -16.36 15.40
C TRP A 87 -12.95 -17.05 16.73
N LYS A 88 -13.95 -17.16 17.61
CA LYS A 88 -13.79 -17.84 18.91
C LYS A 88 -13.41 -19.31 18.73
N ASP A 89 -14.10 -20.00 17.84
CA ASP A 89 -13.83 -21.40 17.53
C ASP A 89 -12.41 -21.53 17.00
N TRP A 90 -12.00 -20.67 16.07
CA TRP A 90 -10.62 -20.69 15.56
C TRP A 90 -9.57 -20.37 16.63
N VAL A 91 -9.76 -19.34 17.46
CA VAL A 91 -8.85 -18.99 18.56
C VAL A 91 -8.73 -20.14 19.57
N SER A 92 -9.81 -20.89 19.83
CA SER A 92 -9.78 -22.04 20.73
C SER A 92 -8.89 -23.19 20.24
N THR A 93 -8.57 -23.22 18.94
CA THR A 93 -7.61 -24.18 18.35
C THR A 93 -6.16 -23.72 18.40
N GLN A 94 -5.92 -22.46 18.75
CA GLN A 94 -4.57 -21.91 18.82
C GLN A 94 -3.86 -22.32 20.12
N PRO A 95 -2.52 -22.41 20.12
CA PRO A 95 -1.79 -22.69 21.35
C PRO A 95 -2.07 -21.62 22.42
N ALA A 96 -2.06 -22.05 23.68
CA ALA A 96 -2.30 -21.18 24.83
C ALA A 96 -1.19 -21.36 25.88
N GLY A 97 -1.04 -20.37 26.76
CA GLY A 97 -0.07 -20.39 27.85
C GLY A 97 1.11 -19.43 27.67
N SER A 98 2.05 -19.48 28.61
CA SER A 98 3.19 -18.56 28.65
C SER A 98 4.09 -18.73 27.42
N GLY A 99 4.42 -17.62 26.75
CA GLY A 99 5.34 -17.60 25.61
C GLY A 99 4.71 -17.86 24.25
N PHE A 100 3.43 -18.24 24.18
CA PHE A 100 2.72 -18.42 22.91
C PHE A 100 2.71 -17.13 22.07
N GLN A 101 2.42 -15.99 22.70
CA GLN A 101 2.37 -14.71 21.99
C GLN A 101 3.70 -14.34 21.33
N GLU A 102 4.82 -14.62 21.99
CA GLU A 102 6.14 -14.40 21.39
C GLU A 102 6.36 -15.35 20.20
N GLN A 103 5.95 -16.62 20.30
CA GLN A 103 6.03 -17.55 19.17
C GLN A 103 5.16 -17.09 17.98
N LEU A 104 3.94 -16.60 18.26
CA LEU A 104 3.06 -16.02 17.25
C LEU A 104 3.72 -14.82 16.57
N TRP A 105 4.27 -13.89 17.35
CA TRP A 105 4.97 -12.72 16.82
C TRP A 105 6.20 -13.09 15.99
N GLN A 106 6.99 -14.07 16.42
CA GLN A 106 8.11 -14.57 15.61
C GLN A 106 7.64 -15.18 14.29
N ARG A 107 6.52 -15.94 14.33
CA ARG A 107 5.93 -16.52 13.13
C ARG A 107 5.37 -15.46 12.18
N VAL A 108 4.63 -14.46 12.68
CA VAL A 108 4.13 -13.36 11.85
C VAL A 108 5.28 -12.56 11.25
N SER A 109 6.32 -12.28 12.04
CA SER A 109 7.50 -11.55 11.57
C SER A 109 8.27 -12.31 10.47
N SER A 110 8.07 -13.62 10.31
CA SER A 110 8.72 -14.42 9.26
C SER A 110 7.92 -14.54 7.96
N PHE A 111 6.67 -14.07 7.91
CA PHE A 111 5.84 -14.08 6.70
C PHE A 111 6.37 -13.18 5.58
N GLY A 112 7.25 -12.23 5.92
CA GLY A 112 7.92 -11.38 4.95
C GLY A 112 8.04 -9.94 5.42
N PRO A 113 8.30 -9.02 4.49
CA PRO A 113 8.48 -7.60 4.78
C PRO A 113 7.28 -6.94 5.45
N GLU A 114 6.06 -7.45 5.25
CA GLU A 114 4.83 -6.95 5.88
C GLU A 114 4.68 -7.36 7.35
N GLY A 115 5.04 -8.59 7.70
CA GLY A 115 4.88 -9.08 9.07
C GLY A 115 5.80 -8.39 10.08
N ARG A 116 6.99 -7.98 9.64
CA ARG A 116 8.00 -7.30 10.48
C ARG A 116 7.52 -5.97 11.08
N PRO A 117 7.05 -4.97 10.30
CA PRO A 117 6.54 -3.72 10.86
C PRO A 117 5.30 -3.93 11.73
N ILE A 118 4.41 -4.87 11.37
CA ILE A 118 3.23 -5.20 12.18
C ILE A 118 3.65 -5.65 13.58
N VAL A 119 4.56 -6.61 13.67
CA VAL A 119 5.04 -7.13 14.97
C VAL A 119 5.81 -6.06 15.74
N LYS A 120 6.60 -5.23 15.05
CA LYS A 120 7.34 -4.11 15.66
C LYS A 120 6.39 -3.13 16.34
N LEU A 121 5.29 -2.78 15.69
CA LEU A 121 4.24 -1.91 16.25
C LEU A 121 3.43 -2.62 17.33
N CYS A 122 3.06 -3.89 17.16
CA CYS A 122 2.34 -4.66 18.18
C CYS A 122 3.07 -4.67 19.52
N ARG A 123 4.41 -4.84 19.50
CA ARG A 123 5.26 -4.83 20.71
C ARG A 123 5.32 -3.48 21.41
N GLN A 124 5.06 -2.39 20.69
CA GLN A 124 5.18 -1.01 21.19
C GLN A 124 3.82 -0.30 21.26
N LEU A 125 2.72 -1.03 21.05
CA LEU A 125 1.40 -0.43 20.86
C LEU A 125 0.95 0.34 22.12
N LEU A 126 1.21 -0.18 23.32
CA LEU A 126 0.85 0.51 24.55
C LEU A 126 1.61 1.85 24.71
N PRO A 127 2.96 1.89 24.66
CA PRO A 127 3.72 3.15 24.67
C PRO A 127 3.33 4.14 23.56
N ILE A 128 2.95 3.64 22.37
CA ILE A 128 2.45 4.51 21.29
C ILE A 128 1.13 5.17 21.71
N ILE A 129 0.20 4.38 22.28
CA ILE A 129 -1.13 4.85 22.63
C ILE A 129 -1.11 5.79 23.83
N THR A 130 -0.21 5.58 24.80
CA THR A 130 -0.01 6.50 25.92
C THR A 130 0.69 7.79 25.48
N GLY A 131 1.34 7.79 24.32
CA GLY A 131 2.07 8.93 23.75
C GLY A 131 3.54 9.00 24.18
N ASP A 132 4.06 7.94 24.80
CA ASP A 132 5.44 7.85 25.26
C ASP A 132 6.43 7.61 24.11
N VAL A 133 5.96 6.98 23.02
CA VAL A 133 6.76 6.64 21.84
C VAL A 133 6.06 7.05 20.55
N ASP A 134 6.81 7.63 19.62
CA ASP A 134 6.33 7.94 18.27
C ASP A 134 6.41 6.69 17.37
N ALA A 135 5.28 6.28 16.80
CA ALA A 135 5.18 5.15 15.89
C ALA A 135 6.07 5.31 14.64
N LEU A 136 6.23 6.53 14.13
CA LEU A 136 7.10 6.79 12.98
C LEU A 136 8.57 6.58 13.36
N GLN A 137 9.00 7.00 14.56
CA GLN A 137 10.37 6.75 15.01
C GLN A 137 10.66 5.24 15.07
N ILE A 138 9.70 4.43 15.52
CA ILE A 138 9.83 2.97 15.52
C ILE A 138 9.98 2.43 14.09
N LEU A 139 9.14 2.87 13.16
CA LEU A 139 9.13 2.36 11.79
C LEU A 139 10.37 2.79 10.99
N PHE A 140 10.86 4.01 11.22
CA PHE A 140 12.06 4.57 10.55
C PHE A 140 13.37 4.27 11.27
N ALA A 141 13.36 3.55 12.39
CA ALA A 141 14.58 3.21 13.14
C ALA A 141 15.56 2.31 12.37
N ASP A 142 15.07 1.59 11.36
CA ASP A 142 15.86 0.67 10.53
C ASP A 142 15.22 0.52 9.14
N GLU A 143 15.77 -0.37 8.31
CA GLU A 143 15.28 -0.62 6.96
C GLU A 143 13.93 -1.37 6.92
N THR A 144 13.26 -1.67 8.04
CA THR A 144 12.02 -2.47 8.04
C THR A 144 10.94 -1.84 7.16
N LEU A 145 10.68 -0.54 7.33
CA LEU A 145 9.67 0.16 6.55
C LEU A 145 10.10 0.34 5.08
N ALA A 146 11.39 0.60 4.85
CA ALA A 146 11.94 0.71 3.50
C ALA A 146 11.86 -0.64 2.75
N ASP A 147 12.17 -1.75 3.41
CA ASP A 147 12.02 -3.11 2.88
C ASP A 147 10.57 -3.44 2.57
N TYR A 148 9.65 -3.06 3.47
CA TYR A 148 8.22 -3.19 3.22
C TYR A 148 7.86 -2.48 1.92
N TYR A 149 8.16 -1.19 1.77
CA TYR A 149 7.85 -0.46 0.53
C TYR A 149 8.62 -0.92 -0.71
N ARG A 150 9.82 -1.50 -0.56
CA ARG A 150 10.59 -2.05 -1.69
C ARG A 150 10.00 -3.35 -2.22
N GLN A 151 9.34 -4.10 -1.35
CA GLN A 151 8.81 -5.44 -1.64
C GLN A 151 7.28 -5.49 -1.58
N GLU A 152 6.62 -4.37 -1.25
CA GLU A 152 5.18 -4.18 -1.36
C GLU A 152 4.83 -4.30 -2.84
N ASN A 153 4.44 -5.51 -3.21
CA ASN A 153 3.85 -5.77 -4.49
C ASN A 153 2.35 -5.57 -4.30
N PRO A 154 1.70 -4.63 -5.02
CA PRO A 154 0.25 -4.60 -5.07
C PRO A 154 -0.24 -6.01 -5.43
N PRO A 155 -1.43 -6.42 -4.96
CA PRO A 155 -1.94 -7.76 -5.25
C PRO A 155 -1.83 -8.06 -6.76
N PRO A 156 -1.32 -9.24 -7.17
CA PRO A 156 -1.05 -9.52 -8.58
C PRO A 156 -2.21 -9.22 -9.53
N GLU A 157 -3.44 -9.42 -9.05
CA GLU A 157 -4.65 -9.13 -9.83
C GLU A 157 -4.93 -7.64 -9.99
N VAL A 158 -4.58 -6.82 -8.99
CA VAL A 158 -4.62 -5.36 -9.11
C VAL A 158 -3.58 -4.90 -10.13
N VAL A 159 -2.35 -5.41 -10.03
CA VAL A 159 -1.27 -5.10 -10.98
C VAL A 159 -1.69 -5.47 -12.40
N LYS A 160 -2.21 -6.68 -12.60
CA LYS A 160 -2.66 -7.17 -13.90
C LYS A 160 -3.77 -6.30 -14.50
N GLY A 161 -4.76 -5.93 -13.71
CA GLY A 161 -5.84 -5.04 -14.16
C GLY A 161 -5.32 -3.66 -14.58
N VAL A 162 -4.43 -3.08 -13.79
CA VAL A 162 -3.77 -1.80 -14.11
C VAL A 162 -2.95 -1.93 -15.40
N GLN A 163 -2.11 -2.96 -15.50
CA GLN A 163 -1.28 -3.20 -16.69
C GLN A 163 -2.12 -3.36 -17.96
N GLN A 164 -3.22 -4.13 -17.91
CA GLN A 164 -4.13 -4.29 -19.04
C GLN A 164 -4.77 -2.97 -19.46
N TYR A 165 -5.21 -2.15 -18.50
CA TYR A 165 -5.79 -0.85 -18.78
C TYR A 165 -4.78 0.11 -19.42
N VAL A 166 -3.60 0.22 -18.83
CA VAL A 166 -2.53 1.10 -19.32
C VAL A 166 -2.04 0.64 -20.70
N ASP A 167 -1.98 -0.67 -20.94
CA ASP A 167 -1.64 -1.22 -22.25
C ASP A 167 -2.65 -0.82 -23.33
N CYS A 168 -3.95 -0.86 -23.02
CA CYS A 168 -5.00 -0.42 -23.95
C CYS A 168 -4.93 1.10 -24.20
N MET A 169 -4.74 1.90 -23.15
CA MET A 169 -4.53 3.36 -23.26
C MET A 169 -3.32 3.70 -24.16
N ALA A 170 -2.19 3.04 -23.92
CA ALA A 170 -0.95 3.25 -24.67
C ALA A 170 -1.06 2.76 -26.13
N HIS A 171 -1.89 1.75 -26.39
CA HIS A 171 -2.20 1.31 -27.75
C HIS A 171 -3.04 2.34 -28.51
N ALA A 172 -4.06 2.92 -27.87
CA ALA A 172 -4.88 3.96 -28.45
C ALA A 172 -4.13 5.29 -28.63
N ASN A 173 -3.28 5.66 -27.67
CA ASN A 173 -2.44 6.86 -27.72
C ASN A 173 -0.99 6.55 -27.27
N PRO A 174 -0.09 6.18 -28.20
CA PRO A 174 1.30 5.88 -27.88
C PRO A 174 2.13 7.12 -27.50
N ASN A 175 1.55 8.33 -27.55
CA ASN A 175 2.17 9.58 -27.12
C ASN A 175 1.51 10.14 -25.85
N MET A 176 0.83 9.30 -25.07
CA MET A 176 0.16 9.77 -23.85
C MET A 176 1.13 10.37 -22.84
N ARG A 177 0.67 11.40 -22.12
CA ARG A 177 1.35 11.96 -20.95
C ARG A 177 0.74 11.38 -19.68
N VAL A 178 1.58 10.81 -18.82
CA VAL A 178 1.18 10.14 -17.58
C VAL A 178 1.63 10.96 -16.38
N LEU A 179 0.76 11.13 -15.39
CA LEU A 179 1.08 11.67 -14.07
C LEU A 179 0.85 10.59 -13.02
N GLU A 180 1.88 10.26 -12.25
CA GLU A 180 1.74 9.37 -11.10
C GLU A 180 1.83 10.18 -9.80
N ILE A 181 0.82 10.08 -8.96
CA ILE A 181 0.67 10.78 -7.68
C ILE A 181 1.01 9.80 -6.55
N GLY A 182 1.89 10.22 -5.64
CA GLY A 182 2.34 9.41 -4.51
C GLY A 182 3.04 8.14 -4.97
N ALA A 183 3.94 8.28 -5.95
CA ALA A 183 4.66 7.16 -6.53
C ALA A 183 5.62 6.48 -5.52
N GLY A 184 6.00 7.17 -4.43
CA GLY A 184 6.75 6.59 -3.33
C GLY A 184 8.07 5.95 -3.78
N THR A 185 8.25 4.66 -3.51
CA THR A 185 9.42 3.86 -3.93
C THR A 185 9.36 3.42 -5.41
N GLY A 186 8.27 3.71 -6.12
CA GLY A 186 8.07 3.36 -7.52
C GLY A 186 7.62 1.92 -7.77
N GLY A 187 6.92 1.30 -6.80
CA GLY A 187 6.36 -0.04 -6.94
C GLY A 187 5.41 -0.16 -8.13
N MET A 188 4.43 0.75 -8.21
CA MET A 188 3.49 0.80 -9.34
C MET A 188 4.16 1.31 -10.64
N THR A 189 5.05 2.30 -10.53
CA THR A 189 5.84 2.83 -11.65
C THR A 189 6.55 1.71 -12.43
N GLN A 190 7.17 0.75 -11.74
CA GLN A 190 7.85 -0.38 -12.37
C GLN A 190 6.89 -1.17 -13.27
N TYR A 191 5.75 -1.62 -12.73
CA TYR A 191 4.79 -2.43 -13.47
C TYR A 191 4.21 -1.73 -14.70
N ILE A 192 4.02 -0.41 -14.61
CA ILE A 192 3.55 0.39 -15.74
C ILE A 192 4.64 0.51 -16.81
N LEU A 193 5.86 0.86 -16.41
CA LEU A 193 6.97 1.01 -17.35
C LEU A 193 7.38 -0.32 -17.98
N ASP A 194 7.14 -1.46 -17.33
CA ASP A 194 7.32 -2.77 -17.97
C ASP A 194 6.39 -2.95 -19.19
N ILE A 195 5.22 -2.30 -19.20
CA ILE A 195 4.23 -2.40 -20.28
C ILE A 195 4.46 -1.35 -21.37
N ILE A 196 4.75 -0.11 -20.99
CA ILE A 196 4.80 1.03 -21.93
C ILE A 196 6.24 1.53 -22.20
N GLY A 197 7.20 1.12 -21.38
CA GLY A 197 8.60 1.55 -21.39
C GLY A 197 9.52 0.83 -22.36
N GLY A 198 8.95 -0.02 -23.23
CA GLY A 198 9.70 -0.83 -24.19
C GLY A 198 10.46 -1.98 -23.54
N HIS A 199 10.23 -3.22 -23.99
CA HIS A 199 10.97 -4.37 -23.47
C HIS A 199 12.37 -4.43 -24.10
N ASN A 200 13.41 -4.18 -23.29
CA ASN A 200 14.82 -4.48 -23.59
C ASN A 200 15.26 -4.17 -25.04
N GLY A 201 14.86 -3.00 -25.56
CA GLY A 201 15.25 -2.51 -26.89
C GLY A 201 14.54 -3.15 -28.10
N SER A 202 13.51 -3.98 -27.90
CA SER A 202 12.78 -4.64 -28.99
C SER A 202 11.46 -3.97 -29.38
N ALA A 203 10.89 -3.13 -28.51
CA ALA A 203 9.66 -2.38 -28.77
C ALA A 203 9.82 -0.89 -28.44
N ALA A 204 9.22 -0.02 -29.24
CA ALA A 204 9.20 1.42 -29.00
C ALA A 204 8.42 1.78 -27.73
N GLU A 205 8.90 2.78 -27.00
CA GLU A 205 8.20 3.34 -25.84
C GLU A 205 6.87 3.98 -26.27
N ARG A 206 5.78 3.68 -25.54
CA ARG A 206 4.40 4.07 -25.86
C ARG A 206 3.85 5.14 -24.91
N PHE A 207 4.66 6.16 -24.64
CA PHE A 207 4.26 7.36 -23.90
C PHE A 207 5.17 8.54 -24.30
N ALA A 208 4.65 9.76 -24.28
CA ALA A 208 5.47 10.95 -24.53
C ALA A 208 6.23 11.38 -23.28
N GLN A 209 5.56 11.34 -22.12
CA GLN A 209 6.12 11.79 -20.85
C GLN A 209 5.47 11.05 -19.67
N TYR A 210 6.26 10.70 -18.67
CA TYR A 210 5.83 10.15 -17.39
C TYR A 210 6.32 11.07 -16.28
N VAL A 211 5.41 11.63 -15.49
CA VAL A 211 5.74 12.53 -14.38
C VAL A 211 5.52 11.79 -13.08
N PHE A 212 6.62 11.34 -12.48
CA PHE A 212 6.68 10.71 -11.19
C PHE A 212 6.57 11.79 -10.11
N THR A 213 5.57 11.69 -9.23
CA THR A 213 5.39 12.66 -8.16
C THR A 213 5.16 12.03 -6.80
N ASP A 214 5.61 12.75 -5.77
CA ASP A 214 5.40 12.41 -4.37
C ASP A 214 5.38 13.69 -3.52
N ILE A 215 4.83 13.63 -2.31
CA ILE A 215 4.90 14.76 -1.36
C ILE A 215 6.34 15.04 -0.93
N SER A 216 7.19 14.00 -0.89
CA SER A 216 8.58 14.08 -0.47
C SER A 216 9.55 13.70 -1.60
N PRO A 217 10.65 14.43 -1.78
CA PRO A 217 11.68 14.07 -2.77
C PRO A 217 12.56 12.89 -2.32
N ALA A 218 12.31 12.29 -1.14
CA ALA A 218 13.17 11.28 -0.52
C ALA A 218 13.53 10.11 -1.45
N PHE A 219 12.60 9.70 -2.31
CA PHE A 219 12.77 8.55 -3.21
C PHE A 219 13.24 8.94 -4.62
N PHE A 220 13.39 10.23 -4.94
CA PHE A 220 13.67 10.67 -6.31
C PHE A 220 15.05 10.26 -6.80
N LYS A 221 16.04 10.15 -5.90
CA LYS A 221 17.38 9.70 -6.27
C LYS A 221 17.32 8.25 -6.79
N ASP A 222 16.80 7.34 -5.97
CA ASP A 222 16.70 5.93 -6.29
C ASP A 222 15.79 5.70 -7.50
N ALA A 223 14.66 6.42 -7.57
CA ALA A 223 13.77 6.37 -8.72
C ALA A 223 14.47 6.83 -10.01
N ARG A 224 15.35 7.84 -9.96
CA ARG A 224 16.10 8.32 -11.13
C ARG A 224 17.12 7.32 -11.61
N GLU A 225 17.81 6.68 -10.68
CA GLU A 225 18.76 5.60 -10.99
C GLU A 225 18.04 4.40 -11.62
N LYS A 226 16.84 4.07 -11.16
CA LYS A 226 16.06 2.91 -11.61
C LYS A 226 15.28 3.15 -12.91
N PHE A 227 14.64 4.31 -13.04
CA PHE A 227 13.68 4.57 -14.11
C PHE A 227 14.10 5.67 -15.08
N GLY A 228 15.18 6.41 -14.81
CA GLY A 228 15.57 7.60 -15.56
C GLY A 228 15.69 7.36 -17.07
N ARG A 229 14.99 8.19 -17.85
CA ARG A 229 15.00 8.17 -19.33
C ARG A 229 15.08 9.60 -19.90
N GLY A 230 15.98 10.41 -19.35
CA GLY A 230 16.09 11.83 -19.70
C GLY A 230 14.78 12.58 -19.47
N GLU A 231 14.36 13.40 -20.44
CA GLU A 231 13.14 14.22 -20.34
C GLU A 231 11.83 13.44 -20.42
N ARG A 232 11.87 12.16 -20.83
CA ARG A 232 10.67 11.31 -20.91
C ARG A 232 10.15 10.93 -19.52
N ILE A 233 11.02 10.86 -18.51
CA ILE A 233 10.61 10.57 -17.13
C ILE A 233 11.11 11.70 -16.23
N MET A 234 10.15 12.49 -15.75
CA MET A 234 10.42 13.62 -14.85
C MET A 234 10.02 13.28 -13.42
N MET A 235 10.77 13.78 -12.46
CA MET A 235 10.46 13.66 -11.03
C MET A 235 10.17 15.03 -10.47
N LYS A 236 9.04 15.18 -9.79
CA LYS A 236 8.59 16.46 -9.26
C LYS A 236 7.75 16.27 -8.02
N THR A 237 7.91 17.13 -7.02
CA THR A 237 7.06 17.09 -5.82
C THR A 237 5.64 17.53 -6.15
N LEU A 238 4.64 16.87 -5.54
CA LEU A 238 3.24 17.25 -5.63
C LEU A 238 2.52 16.99 -4.30
N VAL A 239 1.94 18.04 -3.74
CA VAL A 239 0.99 17.96 -2.62
C VAL A 239 -0.42 17.99 -3.21
N ILE A 240 -1.06 16.83 -3.33
CA ILE A 240 -2.35 16.73 -4.03
C ILE A 240 -3.51 17.46 -3.32
N GLU A 241 -3.36 17.72 -2.01
CA GLU A 241 -4.31 18.53 -1.22
C GLU A 241 -4.29 20.02 -1.59
N LYS A 242 -3.27 20.45 -2.35
CA LYS A 242 -3.15 21.81 -2.88
C LYS A 242 -3.42 21.82 -4.38
N ILE A 243 -3.76 22.98 -4.91
CA ILE A 243 -4.02 23.16 -6.35
C ILE A 243 -2.75 22.77 -7.15
N PRO A 244 -2.81 21.81 -8.10
CA PRO A 244 -1.64 21.39 -8.86
C PRO A 244 -1.05 22.48 -9.76
N VAL A 245 -1.90 23.36 -10.29
CA VAL A 245 -1.47 24.47 -11.17
C VAL A 245 -0.53 25.42 -10.44
N ASP A 246 -0.83 25.73 -9.17
CA ASP A 246 -0.01 26.59 -8.32
C ASP A 246 1.35 25.93 -7.97
N GLN A 247 1.45 24.62 -8.17
CA GLN A 247 2.68 23.84 -7.99
C GLN A 247 3.43 23.63 -9.33
N GLY A 248 3.03 24.36 -10.38
CA GLY A 248 3.66 24.38 -11.71
C GLY A 248 3.28 23.19 -12.59
N PHE A 249 2.13 22.55 -12.35
CA PHE A 249 1.57 21.56 -13.28
C PHE A 249 0.65 22.25 -14.28
N GLU A 250 0.71 21.84 -15.53
CA GLU A 250 -0.14 22.37 -16.58
C GLU A 250 -1.55 21.75 -16.50
N LYS A 251 -2.58 22.57 -16.69
CA LYS A 251 -3.97 22.12 -16.68
C LYS A 251 -4.26 21.24 -17.91
N GLU A 252 -5.02 20.17 -17.74
CA GLU A 252 -5.45 19.27 -18.84
C GLU A 252 -4.29 18.66 -19.66
N ALA A 253 -3.10 18.59 -19.06
CA ALA A 253 -1.86 18.19 -19.72
C ALA A 253 -1.62 16.68 -19.75
N PHE A 254 -2.37 15.90 -18.97
CA PHE A 254 -2.16 14.47 -18.78
C PHE A 254 -3.34 13.67 -19.32
N ASN A 255 -3.05 12.59 -20.03
CA ASN A 255 -4.06 11.66 -20.54
C ASN A 255 -4.39 10.57 -19.52
N LEU A 256 -3.44 10.28 -18.62
CA LEU A 256 -3.59 9.28 -17.57
C LEU A 256 -3.03 9.84 -16.26
N VAL A 257 -3.84 9.79 -15.21
CA VAL A 257 -3.42 10.08 -13.83
C VAL A 257 -3.53 8.81 -13.02
N ILE A 258 -2.48 8.46 -12.30
CA ILE A 258 -2.35 7.24 -11.51
C ILE A 258 -2.13 7.65 -10.06
N ALA A 259 -2.88 7.06 -9.14
CA ALA A 259 -2.71 7.26 -7.71
C ALA A 259 -2.79 5.88 -7.04
N SER A 260 -1.65 5.37 -6.57
CA SER A 260 -1.54 4.06 -5.93
C SER A 260 -1.19 4.25 -4.46
N ASN A 261 -2.08 3.87 -3.54
CA ASN A 261 -1.90 4.01 -2.09
C ASN A 261 -1.62 5.45 -1.60
N VAL A 262 -2.19 6.46 -2.28
CA VAL A 262 -2.11 7.86 -1.84
C VAL A 262 -3.09 8.08 -0.69
N SER A 263 -2.58 8.28 0.53
CA SER A 263 -3.42 8.70 1.66
C SER A 263 -3.57 10.21 1.68
N SER A 264 -4.82 10.70 1.70
CA SER A 264 -5.09 12.09 2.06
C SER A 264 -4.79 12.27 3.55
N HIS A 265 -3.86 13.14 3.89
CA HIS A 265 -3.54 13.55 5.25
C HIS A 265 -4.48 14.70 5.66
N SER A 266 -5.80 14.48 5.54
CA SER A 266 -6.77 15.40 6.12
C SER A 266 -6.87 15.14 7.63
N ALA A 267 -6.18 15.99 8.40
CA ALA A 267 -6.28 16.07 9.86
C ALA A 267 -7.62 16.66 10.32
#